data_AF-A0A957Z5Y0-F1
#
_entry.id   AF-A0A957Z5Y0-F1
#
_cell.length_a   1.000
_cell.length_b   1.000
_cell.length_c   1.000
_cell.angle_alpha   90.00
_cell.angle_beta   90.00
_cell.angle_gamma   90.00
#
_symmetry.space_group_name_H-M   'P 1'
#
loop_
_entity.id
_entity.type
_entity.pdbx_description
1 polymer ?
#
loop_
_entity_poly.entity_id
_entity_poly.type
_entity_poly.pdbx_seq_one_letter_code
_entity_poly.pdbx_strand_id
1 'polypeptide(L)'
;AASGNYFDGSGSTDSTALLLDNAVDTTVTGNAFDAFGDAAIRVRDGATNLLIENNTLRNNVLGVHLLATGGTPLATVSVQYNRFDDMGQAAVRLETPSGESTGAVSELLICNNHMVQDAGRMANGSALIDLRLAPLPEQSHGLITVRENTVELSGETSGGAVHAIRAAGALGTLAIKGNLLNGGNVGGAGDAGQPASSAIYLQSQDAVDGAIPGNAIITITLNRLGGFENGIAVFDPVAGVDGGLAAAAQVTAAGNAIAGNAQFGARTGAGAPLRAPGNWWGDASGPGEAGPGAGDRITENVDYCPWLDALPPDGHAVGPVQNVDTGSYFCAINEAVNAAETLDGHTVRAAPGLYVEQVTITKSVTVTGSGAGQSIVQAPATLPPAVSADSTIVTVAGAEVAAEITGFTIAGPGPAGVCGSIRAGIFVHSGAGASIHDNAIVDIRDEPMTGCQQGIAIVVGSAALQTTGAAEIYDNVLTGYQKGAIAVSGAGSTATIRAN
;
A
#
# COMPACT_ATOMS: atom_id res chain seq x y z
N ALA A 1 -37.15 21.66 7.49
CA ALA A 1 -37.05 20.20 7.67
C ALA A 1 -38.09 19.50 6.82
N ALA A 2 -37.71 18.50 6.02
CA ALA A 2 -38.64 17.59 5.36
C ALA A 2 -38.63 16.27 6.12
N SER A 3 -39.78 15.82 6.66
CA SER A 3 -39.87 14.59 7.45
C SER A 3 -41.19 13.85 7.31
N GLY A 4 -41.13 12.52 7.34
CA GLY A 4 -42.30 11.63 7.29
C GLY A 4 -42.94 11.51 5.91
N ASN A 5 -42.25 11.90 4.84
CA ASN A 5 -42.80 11.89 3.48
C ASN A 5 -42.46 10.60 2.74
N TYR A 6 -43.34 10.20 1.82
CA TYR A 6 -43.11 9.16 0.83
C TYR A 6 -43.15 9.80 -0.56
N PHE A 7 -42.03 9.75 -1.27
CA PHE A 7 -41.89 10.26 -2.64
C PHE A 7 -41.78 9.08 -3.61
N ASP A 8 -42.71 9.04 -4.56
CA ASP A 8 -42.82 7.96 -5.56
C ASP A 8 -42.50 8.51 -6.94
N GLY A 9 -41.41 8.02 -7.53
CA GLY A 9 -40.93 8.38 -8.86
C GLY A 9 -41.65 7.59 -9.95
N SER A 10 -41.85 8.23 -11.10
CA SER A 10 -42.44 7.58 -12.27
C SER A 10 -41.47 6.68 -13.05
N GLY A 11 -40.21 6.57 -12.61
CA GLY A 11 -39.13 5.94 -13.37
C GLY A 11 -38.66 6.75 -14.60
N SER A 12 -39.10 8.00 -14.77
CA SER A 12 -38.64 8.86 -15.86
C SER A 12 -37.18 9.29 -15.66
N THR A 13 -36.40 9.39 -16.74
CA THR A 13 -34.94 9.60 -16.70
C THR A 13 -34.49 10.92 -16.06
N ASP A 14 -35.35 11.93 -15.96
CA ASP A 14 -34.98 13.28 -15.49
C ASP A 14 -35.66 13.65 -14.16
N SER A 15 -36.27 12.67 -13.46
CA SER A 15 -36.99 12.97 -12.22
C SER A 15 -36.04 13.06 -11.03
N THR A 16 -36.02 14.22 -10.38
CA THR A 16 -35.45 14.41 -9.04
C THR A 16 -36.55 14.64 -8.02
N ALA A 17 -36.53 13.94 -6.88
CA ALA A 17 -37.60 14.07 -5.87
C ALA A 17 -37.48 15.36 -5.05
N LEU A 18 -36.27 15.64 -4.55
CA LEU A 18 -35.97 16.80 -3.72
C LEU A 18 -34.73 17.52 -4.26
N LEU A 19 -34.90 18.78 -4.63
CA LEU A 19 -33.81 19.67 -5.03
C LEU A 19 -33.53 20.69 -3.91
N LEU A 20 -32.32 20.65 -3.37
CA LEU A 20 -31.78 21.61 -2.40
C LEU A 20 -30.77 22.50 -3.11
N ASP A 21 -31.23 23.68 -3.50
CA ASP A 21 -30.49 24.65 -4.30
C ASP A 21 -30.18 25.88 -3.45
N ASN A 22 -28.88 26.12 -3.18
CA ASN A 22 -28.41 27.16 -2.28
C ASN A 22 -29.11 27.14 -0.90
N ALA A 23 -29.48 25.93 -0.46
CA ALA A 23 -30.22 25.71 0.77
C ALA A 23 -29.30 25.91 1.98
N VAL A 24 -29.82 26.52 3.04
CA VAL A 24 -29.09 26.78 4.29
C VAL A 24 -29.83 26.14 5.45
N ASP A 25 -29.11 25.59 6.43
CA ASP A 25 -29.67 25.05 7.69
C ASP A 25 -30.81 24.04 7.46
N THR A 26 -30.61 23.13 6.51
CA THR A 26 -31.67 22.23 6.04
C THR A 26 -31.44 20.79 6.45
N THR A 27 -32.42 20.23 7.17
CA THR A 27 -32.48 18.80 7.53
C THR A 27 -33.52 18.06 6.69
N VAL A 28 -33.10 16.94 6.08
CA VAL A 28 -33.96 15.97 5.40
C VAL A 28 -33.92 14.68 6.21
N THR A 29 -35.01 14.32 6.89
CA THR A 29 -34.98 13.21 7.86
C THR A 29 -36.25 12.36 7.91
N GLY A 30 -36.10 11.03 7.93
CA GLY A 30 -37.25 10.13 8.08
C GLY A 30 -38.17 10.09 6.86
N ASN A 31 -37.64 10.24 5.65
CA ASN A 31 -38.40 10.16 4.40
C ASN A 31 -38.08 8.87 3.64
N ALA A 32 -38.96 8.50 2.72
CA ALA A 32 -38.76 7.41 1.76
C ALA A 32 -38.80 7.94 0.32
N PHE A 33 -37.85 7.53 -0.51
CA PHE A 33 -37.71 7.92 -1.92
C PHE A 33 -37.57 6.68 -2.80
N ASP A 34 -38.49 6.46 -3.73
CA ASP A 34 -38.49 5.26 -4.59
C ASP A 34 -38.57 5.62 -6.08
N ALA A 35 -37.85 4.88 -6.92
CA ALA A 35 -37.98 4.87 -8.39
C ALA A 35 -37.73 6.20 -9.12
N PHE A 36 -36.77 7.01 -8.69
CA PHE A 36 -36.34 8.23 -9.41
C PHE A 36 -35.24 7.91 -10.45
N GLY A 37 -35.48 8.29 -11.71
CA GLY A 37 -34.57 8.02 -12.83
C GLY A 37 -33.32 8.89 -12.90
N ASP A 38 -33.18 9.89 -12.01
CA ASP A 38 -32.00 10.72 -11.89
C ASP A 38 -31.42 10.68 -10.46
N ALA A 39 -31.92 11.53 -9.54
CA ALA A 39 -31.53 11.50 -8.13
C ALA A 39 -32.74 11.58 -7.20
N ALA A 40 -32.75 10.84 -6.10
CA ALA A 40 -33.76 11.04 -5.07
C ALA A 40 -33.58 12.40 -4.37
N ILE A 41 -32.36 12.72 -3.94
CA ILE A 41 -32.02 14.03 -3.36
C ILE A 41 -30.87 14.63 -4.16
N ARG A 42 -31.07 15.85 -4.68
CA ARG A 42 -30.01 16.64 -5.30
C ARG A 42 -29.69 17.87 -4.46
N VAL A 43 -28.40 18.10 -4.24
CA VAL A 43 -27.85 19.29 -3.59
C VAL A 43 -26.97 20.03 -4.59
N ARG A 44 -27.12 21.35 -4.70
CA ARG A 44 -26.31 22.19 -5.59
C ARG A 44 -26.13 23.64 -5.12
N ASP A 45 -25.29 24.37 -5.84
CA ASP A 45 -25.17 25.83 -5.81
C ASP A 45 -24.87 26.41 -4.40
N GLY A 46 -23.80 25.93 -3.75
CA GLY A 46 -23.29 26.49 -2.50
C GLY A 46 -24.11 26.18 -1.23
N ALA A 47 -24.97 25.16 -1.27
CA ALA A 47 -25.78 24.78 -0.12
C ALA A 47 -24.92 24.53 1.13
N THR A 48 -25.41 25.00 2.28
CA THR A 48 -24.63 25.12 3.52
C THR A 48 -25.37 24.51 4.71
N ASN A 49 -24.64 23.82 5.59
CA ASN A 49 -25.15 23.21 6.82
C ASN A 49 -26.34 22.27 6.56
N LEU A 50 -26.08 21.22 5.77
CA LEU A 50 -27.08 20.23 5.39
C LEU A 50 -26.93 18.93 6.18
N LEU A 51 -28.05 18.43 6.67
CA LEU A 51 -28.15 17.14 7.34
C LEU A 51 -29.17 16.24 6.63
N ILE A 52 -28.70 15.19 5.97
CA ILE A 52 -29.54 14.18 5.33
C ILE A 52 -29.41 12.90 6.15
N GLU A 53 -30.44 12.56 6.93
CA GLU A 53 -30.36 11.45 7.87
C GLU A 53 -31.60 10.58 8.00
N ASN A 54 -31.45 9.31 8.40
CA ASN A 54 -32.57 8.41 8.67
C ASN A 54 -33.59 8.30 7.51
N ASN A 55 -33.15 8.53 6.26
CA ASN A 55 -33.98 8.35 5.08
C ASN A 55 -33.79 6.96 4.49
N THR A 56 -34.78 6.52 3.72
CA THR A 56 -34.73 5.28 2.97
C THR A 56 -34.87 5.56 1.48
N LEU A 57 -33.86 5.23 0.69
CA LEU A 57 -33.79 5.54 -0.73
C LEU A 57 -33.68 4.23 -1.51
N ARG A 58 -34.63 3.95 -2.40
CA ARG A 58 -34.71 2.66 -3.12
C ARG A 58 -34.87 2.83 -4.63
N ASN A 59 -34.29 1.93 -5.41
CA ASN A 59 -34.49 1.84 -6.86
C ASN A 59 -34.22 3.14 -7.64
N ASN A 60 -33.41 4.03 -7.07
CA ASN A 60 -33.06 5.30 -7.70
C ASN A 60 -31.80 5.13 -8.53
N VAL A 61 -31.61 5.93 -9.57
CA VAL A 61 -30.32 5.95 -10.26
C VAL A 61 -29.23 6.49 -9.32
N LEU A 62 -29.48 7.64 -8.68
CA LEU A 62 -28.68 8.19 -7.60
C LEU A 62 -29.52 8.35 -6.32
N GLY A 63 -28.98 7.97 -5.16
CA GLY A 63 -29.60 8.26 -3.87
C GLY A 63 -29.48 9.75 -3.52
N VAL A 64 -28.27 10.17 -3.17
CA VAL A 64 -27.92 11.57 -2.90
C VAL A 64 -26.87 12.02 -3.91
N HIS A 65 -27.21 13.04 -4.72
CA HIS A 65 -26.28 13.67 -5.65
C HIS A 65 -25.88 15.06 -5.12
N LEU A 66 -24.64 15.17 -4.67
CA LEU A 66 -23.98 16.41 -4.29
C LEU A 66 -23.26 16.98 -5.52
N LEU A 67 -23.90 17.91 -6.21
CA LEU A 67 -23.40 18.51 -7.44
C LEU A 67 -22.85 19.89 -7.12
N ALA A 68 -21.52 20.01 -7.02
CA ALA A 68 -20.87 21.27 -6.70
C ALA A 68 -20.73 22.14 -7.96
N THR A 69 -21.75 22.97 -8.21
CA THR A 69 -21.80 23.93 -9.31
C THR A 69 -21.82 25.37 -8.81
N GLY A 70 -21.48 26.31 -9.68
CA GLY A 70 -21.78 27.73 -9.46
C GLY A 70 -20.71 28.48 -8.67
N GLY A 71 -19.47 27.98 -8.64
CA GLY A 71 -18.33 28.69 -8.06
C GLY A 71 -18.38 28.91 -6.54
N THR A 72 -19.25 28.19 -5.83
CA THR A 72 -19.28 28.17 -4.36
C THR A 72 -19.32 26.73 -3.85
N PRO A 73 -18.39 26.32 -2.97
CA PRO A 73 -18.39 24.98 -2.40
C PRO A 73 -19.67 24.67 -1.61
N LEU A 74 -20.07 23.41 -1.60
CA LEU A 74 -21.07 22.92 -0.64
C LEU A 74 -20.46 22.91 0.77
N ALA A 75 -20.95 23.77 1.66
CA ALA A 75 -20.32 23.99 2.94
C ALA A 75 -20.97 23.13 4.03
N THR A 76 -20.25 22.15 4.57
CA THR A 76 -20.71 21.25 5.64
C THR A 76 -21.96 20.46 5.25
N VAL A 77 -21.74 19.30 4.64
CA VAL A 77 -22.81 18.36 4.29
C VAL A 77 -22.60 17.06 5.05
N SER A 78 -23.64 16.59 5.74
CA SER A 78 -23.64 15.29 6.40
C SER A 78 -24.72 14.38 5.82
N VAL A 79 -24.31 13.21 5.33
CA VAL A 79 -25.19 12.13 4.88
C VAL A 79 -25.00 10.97 5.85
N GLN A 80 -25.95 10.77 6.78
CA GLN A 80 -25.77 9.84 7.88
C GLN A 80 -26.97 8.96 8.22
N TYR A 81 -26.76 7.72 8.66
CA TYR A 81 -27.85 6.82 9.08
C TYR A 81 -28.93 6.58 8.02
N ASN A 82 -28.63 6.77 6.74
CA ASN A 82 -29.59 6.48 5.66
C ASN A 82 -29.47 5.02 5.21
N ARG A 83 -30.59 4.48 4.72
CA ARG A 83 -30.63 3.20 4.02
C ARG A 83 -30.73 3.43 2.52
N PHE A 84 -29.85 2.81 1.75
CA PHE A 84 -29.88 2.81 0.29
C PHE A 84 -30.07 1.37 -0.19
N ASP A 85 -31.10 1.14 -1.00
CA ASP A 85 -31.40 -0.18 -1.56
C ASP A 85 -31.42 -0.12 -3.09
N ASP A 86 -30.64 -0.97 -3.75
CA ASP A 86 -30.76 -1.23 -5.19
C ASP A 86 -30.63 0.02 -6.09
N MET A 87 -29.59 0.80 -5.86
CA MET A 87 -29.23 1.97 -6.68
C MET A 87 -28.77 1.55 -8.08
N GLY A 88 -29.11 2.35 -9.09
CA GLY A 88 -28.68 2.12 -10.47
C GLY A 88 -27.23 2.55 -10.74
N GLN A 89 -26.72 3.53 -9.99
CA GLN A 89 -25.33 4.00 -10.11
C GLN A 89 -24.68 4.24 -8.75
N ALA A 90 -25.21 5.13 -7.91
CA ALA A 90 -24.57 5.48 -6.64
C ALA A 90 -25.59 5.75 -5.54
N ALA A 91 -25.26 5.34 -4.32
CA ALA A 91 -25.97 5.76 -3.12
C ALA A 91 -25.65 7.22 -2.80
N VAL A 92 -24.37 7.60 -2.85
CA VAL A 92 -23.91 8.97 -2.69
C VAL A 92 -22.91 9.29 -3.79
N ARG A 93 -23.19 10.32 -4.59
CA ARG A 93 -22.24 10.87 -5.55
C ARG A 93 -21.87 12.29 -5.16
N LEU A 94 -20.58 12.57 -5.04
CA LEU A 94 -20.02 13.91 -5.04
C LEU A 94 -19.41 14.16 -6.41
N GLU A 95 -19.90 15.18 -7.09
CA GLU A 95 -19.43 15.54 -8.43
C GLU A 95 -19.06 17.03 -8.48
N THR A 96 -17.87 17.33 -8.99
CA THR A 96 -17.47 18.68 -9.40
C THR A 96 -17.31 18.66 -10.91
N PRO A 97 -18.17 19.35 -11.68
CA PRO A 97 -18.05 19.38 -13.14
C PRO A 97 -16.76 20.06 -13.63
N SER A 98 -16.35 19.74 -14.85
CA SER A 98 -15.20 20.38 -15.49
C SER A 98 -15.40 21.89 -15.65
N GLY A 99 -14.38 22.69 -15.33
CA GLY A 99 -14.39 24.15 -15.51
C GLY A 99 -14.79 24.95 -14.26
N GLU A 100 -15.10 24.28 -13.16
CA GLU A 100 -15.28 24.94 -11.86
C GLU A 100 -13.96 25.52 -11.34
N SER A 101 -14.04 26.66 -10.65
CA SER A 101 -12.87 27.36 -10.09
C SER A 101 -12.73 27.21 -8.58
N THR A 102 -13.65 26.51 -7.92
CA THR A 102 -13.70 26.33 -6.46
C THR A 102 -13.87 24.87 -6.08
N GLY A 103 -13.43 24.52 -4.88
CA GLY A 103 -13.63 23.21 -4.26
C GLY A 103 -15.09 22.73 -4.25
N ALA A 104 -15.28 21.41 -4.34
CA ALA A 104 -16.60 20.79 -4.28
C ALA A 104 -17.32 21.05 -2.95
N VAL A 105 -16.57 20.90 -1.85
CA VAL A 105 -17.06 20.90 -0.48
C VAL A 105 -16.08 21.61 0.43
N SER A 106 -16.56 22.21 1.52
CA SER A 106 -15.70 22.62 2.64
C SER A 106 -15.51 21.49 3.66
N GLU A 107 -16.54 20.68 3.86
CA GLU A 107 -16.50 19.47 4.68
C GLU A 107 -17.66 18.57 4.25
N LEU A 108 -17.36 17.29 4.03
CA LEU A 108 -18.36 16.26 3.74
C LEU A 108 -18.17 15.07 4.69
N LEU A 109 -19.24 14.70 5.38
CA LEU A 109 -19.31 13.49 6.20
C LEU A 109 -20.33 12.51 5.60
N ILE A 110 -19.89 11.33 5.23
CA ILE A 110 -20.73 10.19 4.85
C ILE A 110 -20.53 9.12 5.92
N CYS A 111 -21.51 8.93 6.83
CA CYS A 111 -21.30 7.99 7.93
C CYS A 111 -22.51 7.16 8.36
N ASN A 112 -22.26 5.97 8.90
CA ASN A 112 -23.32 5.08 9.42
C ASN A 112 -24.46 4.80 8.42
N ASN A 113 -24.21 4.94 7.12
CA ASN A 113 -25.20 4.57 6.11
C ASN A 113 -25.13 3.06 5.85
N HIS A 114 -26.28 2.48 5.51
CA HIS A 114 -26.40 1.07 5.17
C HIS A 114 -26.85 0.94 3.72
N MET A 115 -25.99 0.36 2.88
CA MET A 115 -26.20 0.19 1.45
C MET A 115 -26.33 -1.30 1.15
N VAL A 116 -27.52 -1.75 0.76
CA VAL A 116 -27.78 -3.14 0.33
C VAL A 116 -28.05 -3.10 -1.16
N GLN A 117 -27.25 -3.83 -1.93
CA GLN A 117 -27.22 -3.63 -3.37
C GLN A 117 -27.19 -4.96 -4.12
N ASP A 118 -28.17 -5.19 -4.98
CA ASP A 118 -28.03 -6.13 -6.08
C ASP A 118 -27.09 -5.51 -7.13
N ALA A 119 -25.89 -6.08 -7.25
CA ALA A 119 -24.85 -5.64 -8.14
C ALA A 119 -25.28 -5.73 -9.63
N GLY A 120 -26.22 -6.63 -9.97
CA GLY A 120 -26.77 -6.75 -11.32
C GLY A 120 -27.64 -5.58 -11.75
N ARG A 121 -28.03 -4.72 -10.81
CA ARG A 121 -28.79 -3.48 -11.09
C ARG A 121 -27.90 -2.27 -11.33
N MET A 122 -26.62 -2.35 -10.96
CA MET A 122 -25.69 -1.24 -11.15
C MET A 122 -25.19 -1.18 -12.58
N ALA A 123 -25.03 0.02 -13.13
CA ALA A 123 -24.31 0.20 -14.38
C ALA A 123 -22.82 -0.19 -14.21
N ASN A 124 -22.22 -0.76 -15.26
CA ASN A 124 -20.79 -1.09 -15.29
C ASN A 124 -19.93 0.14 -14.92
N GLY A 125 -18.93 -0.05 -14.06
CA GLY A 125 -18.02 1.01 -13.58
C GLY A 125 -18.60 1.94 -12.51
N SER A 126 -19.75 1.58 -11.95
CA SER A 126 -20.40 2.36 -10.91
C SER A 126 -19.82 2.08 -9.52
N ALA A 127 -19.94 3.07 -8.63
CA ALA A 127 -19.55 2.96 -7.24
C ALA A 127 -20.70 3.44 -6.33
N LEU A 128 -20.94 2.75 -5.22
CA LEU A 128 -21.99 3.16 -4.28
C LEU A 128 -21.70 4.50 -3.60
N ILE A 129 -20.43 4.73 -3.24
CA ILE A 129 -19.92 6.04 -2.86
C ILE A 129 -18.96 6.48 -3.96
N ASP A 130 -19.37 7.50 -4.71
CA ASP A 130 -18.70 7.92 -5.94
C ASP A 130 -18.20 9.35 -5.80
N LEU A 131 -16.89 9.53 -5.59
CA LEU A 131 -16.27 10.84 -5.44
C LEU A 131 -15.52 11.19 -6.73
N ARG A 132 -16.04 12.19 -7.46
CA ARG A 132 -15.53 12.64 -8.76
C ARG A 132 -15.26 14.14 -8.73
N LEU A 133 -13.99 14.50 -8.64
CA LEU A 133 -13.58 15.87 -8.36
C LEU A 133 -12.77 16.43 -9.55
N ALA A 134 -13.40 17.20 -10.43
CA ALA A 134 -12.70 17.81 -11.55
C ALA A 134 -11.45 18.63 -11.13
N PRO A 135 -10.47 18.79 -12.04
CA PRO A 135 -9.28 19.55 -11.76
C PRO A 135 -9.60 21.02 -11.45
N LEU A 136 -8.98 21.55 -10.40
CA LEU A 136 -9.09 22.95 -10.02
C LEU A 136 -7.79 23.73 -10.32
N PRO A 137 -7.88 25.03 -10.65
CA PRO A 137 -6.71 25.89 -10.78
C PRO A 137 -5.88 25.99 -9.48
N GLU A 138 -6.55 25.93 -8.33
CA GLU A 138 -5.94 25.87 -7.00
C GLU A 138 -6.48 24.65 -6.25
N GLN A 139 -5.61 23.94 -5.53
CA GLN A 139 -6.00 22.74 -4.81
C GLN A 139 -6.68 23.08 -3.48
N SER A 140 -8.01 23.00 -3.43
CA SER A 140 -8.72 23.11 -2.14
C SER A 140 -10.12 22.50 -2.22
N HIS A 141 -10.21 21.18 -2.29
CA HIS A 141 -11.37 20.48 -1.74
C HIS A 141 -11.19 20.34 -0.24
N GLY A 142 -12.25 20.60 0.51
CA GLY A 142 -12.29 20.40 1.94
C GLY A 142 -12.19 18.93 2.35
N LEU A 143 -12.21 18.68 3.65
CA LEU A 143 -12.13 17.32 4.20
C LEU A 143 -13.33 16.48 3.77
N ILE A 144 -13.06 15.30 3.20
CA ILE A 144 -14.08 14.28 2.94
C ILE A 144 -13.83 13.11 3.90
N THR A 145 -14.84 12.75 4.68
CA THR A 145 -14.80 11.61 5.59
C THR A 145 -15.89 10.61 5.24
N VAL A 146 -15.48 9.39 4.91
CA VAL A 146 -16.35 8.22 4.69
C VAL A 146 -16.10 7.24 5.83
N ARG A 147 -17.00 7.18 6.82
CA ARG A 147 -16.75 6.34 8.01
C ARG A 147 -17.94 5.51 8.47
N GLU A 148 -17.68 4.32 9.00
CA GLU A 148 -18.70 3.47 9.64
C GLU A 148 -19.89 3.13 8.72
N ASN A 149 -19.71 3.19 7.39
CA ASN A 149 -20.74 2.76 6.46
C ASN A 149 -20.69 1.24 6.28
N THR A 150 -21.84 0.64 6.00
CA THR A 150 -21.97 -0.78 5.66
C THR A 150 -22.42 -0.91 4.22
N VAL A 151 -21.66 -1.66 3.42
CA VAL A 151 -21.99 -2.05 2.04
C VAL A 151 -22.11 -3.56 1.98
N GLU A 152 -23.23 -4.04 1.46
CA GLU A 152 -23.51 -5.45 1.22
C GLU A 152 -23.94 -5.63 -0.24
N LEU A 153 -23.05 -6.20 -1.06
CA LEU A 153 -23.38 -6.56 -2.44
C LEU A 153 -23.93 -7.99 -2.53
N SER A 154 -24.80 -8.22 -3.50
CA SER A 154 -25.36 -9.53 -3.87
C SER A 154 -25.71 -9.58 -5.36
N GLY A 155 -26.23 -10.69 -5.86
CA GLY A 155 -26.66 -10.83 -7.26
C GLY A 155 -25.54 -11.18 -8.23
N GLU A 156 -25.65 -10.77 -9.50
CA GLU A 156 -24.65 -11.06 -10.55
C GLU A 156 -24.50 -9.85 -11.48
N THR A 157 -23.27 -9.43 -11.78
CA THR A 157 -23.03 -8.24 -12.61
C THR A 157 -22.99 -8.52 -14.12
N SER A 158 -23.21 -9.77 -14.54
CA SER A 158 -23.00 -10.20 -15.93
C SER A 158 -21.61 -9.85 -16.49
N GLY A 159 -20.59 -9.74 -15.62
CA GLY A 159 -19.22 -9.39 -15.98
C GLY A 159 -18.86 -7.90 -15.84
N GLY A 160 -19.81 -7.02 -15.54
CA GLY A 160 -19.53 -5.60 -15.26
C GLY A 160 -18.84 -5.38 -13.90
N ALA A 161 -17.87 -4.48 -13.82
CA ALA A 161 -17.26 -4.11 -12.54
C ALA A 161 -18.13 -3.13 -11.76
N VAL A 162 -18.20 -3.34 -10.45
CA VAL A 162 -18.86 -2.45 -9.51
C VAL A 162 -17.97 -2.24 -8.29
N HIS A 163 -18.07 -1.08 -7.66
CA HIS A 163 -17.19 -0.71 -6.55
C HIS A 163 -18.01 -0.25 -5.34
N ALA A 164 -17.46 -0.43 -4.13
CA ALA A 164 -18.12 0.15 -2.96
C ALA A 164 -17.79 1.65 -2.85
N ILE A 165 -16.51 2.00 -2.97
CA ILE A 165 -16.05 3.39 -2.94
C ILE A 165 -15.14 3.64 -4.16
N ARG A 166 -15.43 4.68 -4.93
CA ARG A 166 -14.48 5.28 -5.88
C ARG A 166 -14.06 6.66 -5.41
N ALA A 167 -12.77 6.96 -5.54
CA ALA A 167 -12.24 8.31 -5.39
C ALA A 167 -11.36 8.68 -6.59
N ALA A 168 -11.71 9.78 -7.27
CA ALA A 168 -11.07 10.27 -8.49
C ALA A 168 -10.83 11.78 -8.45
N GLY A 169 -9.82 12.21 -9.22
CA GLY A 169 -9.54 13.62 -9.48
C GLY A 169 -8.88 14.37 -8.32
N ALA A 170 -9.17 15.68 -8.21
CA ALA A 170 -8.47 16.67 -7.39
C ALA A 170 -8.65 16.52 -5.85
N LEU A 171 -8.55 15.31 -5.31
CA LEU A 171 -8.67 15.01 -3.89
C LEU A 171 -7.70 15.84 -3.03
N GLY A 172 -8.22 16.50 -1.99
CA GLY A 172 -7.44 17.13 -0.94
C GLY A 172 -7.11 16.13 0.18
N THR A 173 -7.93 16.12 1.23
CA THR A 173 -7.84 15.12 2.31
C THR A 173 -9.06 14.20 2.29
N LEU A 174 -8.82 12.89 2.20
CA LEU A 174 -9.86 11.86 2.24
C LEU A 174 -9.56 10.85 3.36
N ALA A 175 -10.54 10.66 4.25
CA ALA A 175 -10.49 9.66 5.30
C ALA A 175 -11.57 8.60 5.09
N ILE A 176 -11.16 7.37 4.77
CA ILE A 176 -12.03 6.19 4.68
C ILE A 176 -11.78 5.34 5.92
N LYS A 177 -12.69 5.36 6.89
CA LYS A 177 -12.44 4.77 8.21
C LYS A 177 -13.55 3.89 8.76
N GLY A 178 -13.22 2.69 9.24
CA GLY A 178 -14.19 1.89 10.01
C GLY A 178 -15.37 1.38 9.18
N ASN A 179 -15.29 1.37 7.85
CA ASN A 179 -16.36 0.88 6.99
C ASN A 179 -16.34 -0.64 6.91
N LEU A 180 -17.52 -1.26 6.80
CA LEU A 180 -17.69 -2.66 6.47
C LEU A 180 -18.10 -2.77 5.00
N LEU A 181 -17.15 -3.17 4.15
CA LEU A 181 -17.37 -3.30 2.71
C LEU A 181 -17.34 -4.80 2.37
N ASN A 182 -18.52 -5.37 2.13
CA ASN A 182 -18.71 -6.77 1.76
C ASN A 182 -19.21 -6.87 0.31
N GLY A 183 -18.35 -7.38 -0.56
CA GLY A 183 -18.65 -7.54 -1.98
C GLY A 183 -19.49 -8.77 -2.30
N GLY A 184 -19.85 -9.60 -1.31
CA GLY A 184 -20.75 -10.75 -1.51
C GLY A 184 -20.20 -11.85 -2.42
N ASN A 185 -18.92 -11.78 -2.79
CA ASN A 185 -18.32 -12.55 -3.89
C ASN A 185 -19.02 -12.34 -5.23
N VAL A 186 -19.53 -11.13 -5.43
CA VAL A 186 -20.14 -10.70 -6.69
C VAL A 186 -19.32 -9.58 -7.29
N GLY A 187 -19.30 -9.50 -8.62
CA GLY A 187 -18.48 -8.52 -9.32
C GLY A 187 -18.03 -9.03 -10.68
N GLY A 188 -17.64 -8.09 -11.53
CA GLY A 188 -17.04 -8.36 -12.82
C GLY A 188 -15.54 -8.10 -12.83
N ALA A 189 -14.89 -8.67 -13.86
CA ALA A 189 -13.45 -8.64 -14.09
C ALA A 189 -12.90 -7.26 -14.49
N GLY A 190 -13.75 -6.26 -14.68
CA GLY A 190 -13.35 -4.96 -15.24
C GLY A 190 -13.12 -5.03 -16.74
N ASP A 191 -12.59 -3.94 -17.29
CA ASP A 191 -12.20 -3.83 -18.70
C ASP A 191 -10.91 -3.00 -18.81
N ALA A 192 -10.47 -2.66 -20.03
CA ALA A 192 -9.21 -1.94 -20.22
C ALA A 192 -9.18 -0.54 -19.56
N GLY A 193 -10.34 0.04 -19.23
CA GLY A 193 -10.47 1.38 -18.65
C GLY A 193 -10.81 1.39 -17.16
N GLN A 194 -10.83 0.25 -16.47
CA GLN A 194 -11.10 0.21 -15.02
C GLN A 194 -10.67 -1.14 -14.41
N PRO A 195 -10.36 -1.17 -13.10
CA PRO A 195 -10.04 -2.43 -12.45
C PRO A 195 -11.27 -3.33 -12.30
N ALA A 196 -11.05 -4.60 -11.96
CA ALA A 196 -12.11 -5.49 -11.51
C ALA A 196 -12.80 -4.93 -10.25
N SER A 197 -13.97 -5.47 -9.93
CA SER A 197 -14.83 -4.99 -8.83
C SER A 197 -14.03 -4.84 -7.52
N SER A 198 -14.11 -3.67 -6.90
CA SER A 198 -13.19 -3.30 -5.82
C SER A 198 -13.92 -2.72 -4.61
N ALA A 199 -13.49 -3.07 -3.39
CA ALA A 199 -14.03 -2.41 -2.21
C ALA A 199 -13.68 -0.92 -2.22
N ILE A 200 -12.42 -0.60 -2.51
CA ILE A 200 -11.95 0.78 -2.70
C ILE A 200 -11.20 0.86 -4.03
N TYR A 201 -11.69 1.71 -4.93
CA TYR A 201 -11.03 2.06 -6.17
C TYR A 201 -10.51 3.51 -6.10
N LEU A 202 -9.18 3.64 -6.06
CA LEU A 202 -8.48 4.91 -6.26
C LEU A 202 -8.14 5.07 -7.75
N GLN A 203 -8.89 5.94 -8.40
CA GLN A 203 -8.72 6.25 -9.81
C GLN A 203 -7.64 7.33 -9.92
N SER A 204 -6.40 6.90 -10.15
CA SER A 204 -5.20 7.74 -10.04
C SER A 204 -5.13 8.84 -11.10
N GLN A 205 -5.76 8.58 -12.24
CA GLN A 205 -5.96 9.50 -13.36
C GLN A 205 -7.38 9.37 -13.89
N ASP A 206 -7.89 10.41 -14.52
CA ASP A 206 -9.12 10.34 -15.29
C ASP A 206 -9.08 11.36 -16.43
N ALA A 207 -9.74 11.06 -17.55
CA ALA A 207 -9.78 11.97 -18.69
C ALA A 207 -10.62 13.24 -18.41
N VAL A 208 -11.57 13.16 -17.48
CA VAL A 208 -12.48 14.25 -17.09
C VAL A 208 -12.08 14.82 -15.74
N ASP A 209 -11.96 13.96 -14.71
CA ASP A 209 -11.69 14.37 -13.33
C ASP A 209 -10.19 14.66 -13.07
N GLY A 210 -9.31 14.22 -13.96
CA GLY A 210 -7.86 14.41 -13.87
C GLY A 210 -7.18 13.55 -12.82
N ALA A 211 -5.96 13.94 -12.47
CA ALA A 211 -5.09 13.19 -11.58
C ALA A 211 -5.47 13.35 -10.10
N ILE A 212 -5.27 12.28 -9.32
CA ILE A 212 -5.07 12.43 -7.88
C ILE A 212 -3.79 13.25 -7.67
N PRO A 213 -3.87 14.44 -7.02
CA PRO A 213 -2.74 15.34 -6.95
C PRO A 213 -1.65 14.82 -6.01
N GLY A 214 -0.40 15.23 -6.26
CA GLY A 214 0.76 14.80 -5.48
C GLY A 214 0.76 15.23 -4.00
N ASN A 215 -0.15 16.08 -3.56
CA ASN A 215 -0.33 16.49 -2.17
C ASN A 215 -1.66 15.98 -1.59
N ALA A 216 -2.36 15.08 -2.31
CA ALA A 216 -3.49 14.37 -1.76
C ALA A 216 -3.05 13.55 -0.53
N ILE A 217 -3.86 13.61 0.53
CA ILE A 217 -3.68 12.80 1.74
C ILE A 217 -4.89 11.87 1.83
N ILE A 218 -4.68 10.59 1.53
CA ILE A 218 -5.72 9.57 1.55
C ILE A 218 -5.39 8.55 2.64
N THR A 219 -6.26 8.44 3.63
CA THR A 219 -6.12 7.49 4.73
C THR A 219 -7.25 6.47 4.70
N ILE A 220 -6.90 5.18 4.66
CA ILE A 220 -7.82 4.05 4.63
C ILE A 220 -7.55 3.26 5.90
N THR A 221 -8.36 3.43 6.95
CA THR A 221 -8.03 2.86 8.27
C THR A 221 -9.17 2.09 8.91
N LEU A 222 -8.83 0.99 9.60
CA LEU A 222 -9.80 0.22 10.39
C LEU A 222 -11.02 -0.29 9.60
N ASN A 223 -10.94 -0.40 8.27
CA ASN A 223 -12.02 -0.92 7.45
C ASN A 223 -11.96 -2.46 7.39
N ARG A 224 -13.10 -3.10 7.14
CA ARG A 224 -13.18 -4.51 6.79
C ARG A 224 -13.55 -4.63 5.31
N LEU A 225 -12.64 -5.19 4.51
CA LEU A 225 -12.70 -5.24 3.04
C LEU A 225 -12.65 -6.70 2.59
N GLY A 226 -13.75 -7.24 2.08
CA GLY A 226 -13.78 -8.65 1.64
C GLY A 226 -14.91 -8.96 0.68
N GLY A 227 -14.80 -10.10 -0.01
CA GLY A 227 -15.80 -10.56 -0.97
C GLY A 227 -15.83 -9.80 -2.29
N PHE A 228 -14.79 -9.02 -2.62
CA PHE A 228 -14.62 -8.36 -3.91
C PHE A 228 -13.60 -9.11 -4.78
N GLU A 229 -13.43 -8.70 -6.04
CA GLU A 229 -12.26 -9.11 -6.83
C GLU A 229 -11.00 -8.49 -6.24
N ASN A 230 -11.05 -7.20 -5.87
CA ASN A 230 -9.96 -6.50 -5.19
C ASN A 230 -10.41 -5.82 -3.89
N GLY A 231 -9.62 -5.89 -2.82
CA GLY A 231 -9.84 -5.10 -1.62
C GLY A 231 -9.61 -3.61 -1.91
N ILE A 232 -8.38 -3.26 -2.27
CA ILE A 232 -7.98 -1.90 -2.67
C ILE A 232 -7.32 -1.96 -4.05
N ALA A 233 -7.81 -1.17 -5.01
CA ALA A 233 -7.20 -1.03 -6.33
C ALA A 233 -6.81 0.42 -6.59
N VAL A 234 -5.56 0.62 -7.04
CA VAL A 234 -5.07 1.88 -7.60
C VAL A 234 -4.89 1.67 -9.10
N PHE A 235 -5.62 2.41 -9.92
CA PHE A 235 -5.62 2.18 -11.36
C PHE A 235 -5.70 3.49 -12.15
N ASP A 236 -4.89 3.57 -13.20
CA ASP A 236 -4.85 4.63 -14.19
C ASP A 236 -5.67 4.19 -15.43
N PRO A 237 -6.91 4.65 -15.59
CA PRO A 237 -7.77 4.33 -16.71
C PRO A 237 -7.39 5.06 -18.00
N VAL A 238 -6.58 6.12 -17.94
CA VAL A 238 -6.09 6.82 -19.14
C VAL A 238 -5.01 5.99 -19.81
N ALA A 239 -4.11 5.40 -19.01
CA ALA A 239 -3.07 4.50 -19.49
C ALA A 239 -3.51 3.02 -19.55
N GLY A 240 -4.60 2.65 -18.87
CA GLY A 240 -5.09 1.28 -18.79
C GLY A 240 -4.18 0.36 -17.97
N VAL A 241 -3.58 0.87 -16.89
CA VAL A 241 -2.60 0.14 -16.07
C VAL A 241 -2.85 0.35 -14.57
N ASP A 242 -2.41 -0.61 -13.75
CA ASP A 242 -2.36 -0.43 -12.31
C ASP A 242 -1.34 0.66 -11.92
N GLY A 243 -1.62 1.43 -10.86
CA GLY A 243 -0.76 2.50 -10.36
C GLY A 243 -1.09 3.87 -10.91
N GLY A 244 -0.08 4.66 -11.27
CA GLY A 244 -0.23 6.02 -11.80
C GLY A 244 -0.31 7.12 -10.74
N LEU A 245 -0.12 6.79 -9.45
CA LEU A 245 -0.07 7.80 -8.39
C LEU A 245 1.14 8.71 -8.58
N ALA A 246 0.91 10.03 -8.44
CA ALA A 246 1.97 11.02 -8.43
C ALA A 246 2.98 10.72 -7.31
N ALA A 247 4.27 10.93 -7.56
CA ALA A 247 5.37 10.54 -6.66
C ALA A 247 5.26 11.08 -5.22
N ALA A 248 4.60 12.22 -5.02
CA ALA A 248 4.42 12.83 -3.70
C ALA A 248 3.09 12.44 -3.02
N ALA A 249 2.14 11.81 -3.74
CA ALA A 249 0.81 11.50 -3.21
C ALA A 249 0.93 10.57 -2.00
N GLN A 250 0.18 10.88 -0.94
CA GLN A 250 0.25 10.15 0.32
C GLN A 250 -0.99 9.28 0.47
N VAL A 251 -0.90 8.04 0.03
CA VAL A 251 -1.95 7.03 0.20
C VAL A 251 -1.50 6.01 1.23
N THR A 252 -2.23 5.91 2.35
CA THR A 252 -1.91 4.98 3.44
C THR A 252 -3.14 4.16 3.83
N ALA A 253 -3.03 2.84 3.75
CA ALA A 253 -3.98 1.88 4.25
C ALA A 253 -3.44 1.20 5.51
N ALA A 254 -4.00 1.45 6.71
CA ALA A 254 -3.46 0.87 7.94
C ALA A 254 -4.52 0.36 8.91
N GLY A 255 -4.25 -0.76 9.58
CA GLY A 255 -5.18 -1.33 10.57
C GLY A 255 -6.45 -1.92 9.95
N ASN A 256 -6.49 -2.19 8.64
CA ASN A 256 -7.65 -2.77 7.98
C ASN A 256 -7.65 -4.30 8.11
N ALA A 257 -8.84 -4.90 8.02
CA ALA A 257 -9.04 -6.32 7.82
C ALA A 257 -9.37 -6.58 6.34
N ILE A 258 -8.37 -6.97 5.56
CA ILE A 258 -8.46 -7.24 4.12
C ILE A 258 -8.41 -8.76 3.95
N ALA A 259 -9.53 -9.39 3.62
CA ALA A 259 -9.56 -10.85 3.53
C ALA A 259 -10.70 -11.34 2.63
N GLY A 260 -10.43 -12.43 1.90
CA GLY A 260 -11.43 -13.09 1.07
C GLY A 260 -11.74 -12.31 -0.20
N ASN A 261 -10.75 -11.62 -0.76
CA ASN A 261 -10.84 -11.03 -2.09
C ASN A 261 -10.26 -11.98 -3.15
N ALA A 262 -10.89 -12.08 -4.31
CA ALA A 262 -10.63 -13.15 -5.27
C ALA A 262 -9.31 -12.99 -6.05
N GLN A 263 -8.94 -11.75 -6.42
CA GLN A 263 -7.69 -11.47 -7.13
C GLN A 263 -6.62 -10.95 -6.17
N PHE A 264 -6.88 -9.81 -5.51
CA PHE A 264 -5.90 -9.12 -4.67
C PHE A 264 -6.55 -8.48 -3.44
N GLY A 265 -5.87 -8.54 -2.30
CA GLY A 265 -6.20 -7.70 -1.15
C GLY A 265 -5.89 -6.23 -1.45
N ALA A 266 -4.74 -5.99 -2.09
CA ALA A 266 -4.36 -4.66 -2.55
C ALA A 266 -3.53 -4.76 -3.85
N ARG A 267 -3.83 -3.92 -4.83
CA ARG A 267 -3.09 -3.84 -6.09
C ARG A 267 -2.80 -2.41 -6.51
N THR A 268 -1.58 -2.20 -6.95
CA THR A 268 -1.08 -0.97 -7.58
C THR A 268 0.11 -1.31 -8.47
N GLY A 269 0.50 -0.40 -9.36
CA GLY A 269 1.64 -0.54 -10.25
C GLY A 269 2.58 0.66 -10.14
N ALA A 270 3.28 1.00 -11.23
CA ALA A 270 4.28 2.06 -11.23
C ALA A 270 3.72 3.41 -10.73
N GLY A 271 4.52 4.17 -9.98
CA GLY A 271 4.12 5.41 -9.32
C GLY A 271 4.49 5.39 -7.84
N ALA A 272 3.92 6.31 -7.05
CA ALA A 272 4.06 6.25 -5.60
C ALA A 272 3.48 4.94 -5.04
N PRO A 273 4.16 4.27 -4.07
CA PRO A 273 3.69 3.02 -3.51
C PRO A 273 2.41 3.22 -2.69
N LEU A 274 1.57 2.18 -2.65
CA LEU A 274 0.47 2.10 -1.69
C LEU A 274 1.06 1.66 -0.35
N ARG A 275 1.11 2.57 0.63
CA ARG A 275 1.61 2.23 1.96
C ARG A 275 0.54 1.46 2.73
N ALA A 276 0.79 0.20 3.04
CA ALA A 276 -0.17 -0.71 3.63
C ALA A 276 0.28 -1.39 4.95
N PRO A 277 0.86 -0.67 5.95
CA PRO A 277 1.34 -1.29 7.18
C PRO A 277 0.19 -1.66 8.13
N GLY A 278 0.39 -2.69 8.94
CA GLY A 278 -0.48 -3.11 10.02
C GLY A 278 -1.86 -3.57 9.54
N ASN A 279 -1.97 -4.19 8.36
CA ASN A 279 -3.23 -4.78 7.90
C ASN A 279 -3.25 -6.29 8.15
N TRP A 280 -4.43 -6.83 8.43
CA TRP A 280 -4.71 -8.27 8.39
C TRP A 280 -5.04 -8.65 6.95
N TRP A 281 -4.40 -9.70 6.43
CA TRP A 281 -4.53 -10.13 5.03
C TRP A 281 -5.33 -11.42 4.86
N GLY A 282 -6.00 -11.92 5.89
CA GLY A 282 -6.72 -13.20 5.85
C GLY A 282 -5.92 -14.41 6.36
N ASP A 283 -4.61 -14.28 6.54
CA ASP A 283 -3.74 -15.30 7.13
C ASP A 283 -2.61 -14.68 7.99
N ALA A 284 -2.21 -15.38 9.06
CA ALA A 284 -1.18 -14.93 10.01
C ALA A 284 0.21 -14.81 9.38
N SER A 285 0.47 -15.57 8.32
CA SER A 285 1.71 -15.47 7.54
C SER A 285 1.80 -14.21 6.68
N GLY A 286 0.73 -13.40 6.58
CA GLY A 286 0.71 -12.15 5.82
C GLY A 286 0.15 -12.31 4.40
N PRO A 287 0.29 -11.28 3.55
CA PRO A 287 -0.25 -11.31 2.20
C PRO A 287 0.51 -12.27 1.29
N GLY A 288 -0.15 -12.77 0.25
CA GLY A 288 0.45 -13.67 -0.74
C GLY A 288 1.01 -12.98 -2.00
N GLU A 289 1.54 -13.79 -2.91
CA GLU A 289 2.18 -13.40 -4.18
C GLU A 289 3.45 -12.57 -4.03
N ALA A 290 3.35 -11.25 -3.89
CA ALA A 290 4.52 -10.40 -3.60
C ALA A 290 4.80 -10.30 -2.09
N GLY A 291 3.86 -10.78 -1.25
CA GLY A 291 4.06 -10.96 0.18
C GLY A 291 4.57 -12.37 0.56
N PRO A 292 4.92 -12.59 1.84
CA PRO A 292 5.55 -13.81 2.30
C PRO A 292 4.56 -14.93 2.67
N GLY A 293 3.25 -14.65 2.67
CA GLY A 293 2.23 -15.48 3.31
C GLY A 293 1.19 -16.07 2.36
N ALA A 294 0.14 -16.61 2.96
CA ALA A 294 -0.98 -17.28 2.29
C ALA A 294 -2.27 -16.43 2.25
N GLY A 295 -2.25 -15.22 2.79
CA GLY A 295 -3.39 -14.30 2.76
C GLY A 295 -3.69 -13.79 1.35
N ASP A 296 -4.65 -12.87 1.29
CA ASP A 296 -5.00 -12.11 0.10
C ASP A 296 -3.73 -11.55 -0.58
N ARG A 297 -3.68 -11.70 -1.90
CA ARG A 297 -2.50 -11.40 -2.71
C ARG A 297 -2.27 -9.90 -2.80
N ILE A 298 -1.01 -9.50 -2.97
CA ILE A 298 -0.62 -8.12 -3.26
C ILE A 298 0.32 -8.04 -4.46
N THR A 299 0.40 -6.85 -5.08
CA THR A 299 1.41 -6.54 -6.09
C THR A 299 2.69 -5.96 -5.45
N GLU A 300 3.79 -5.93 -6.22
CA GLU A 300 5.12 -5.52 -5.72
C GLU A 300 5.20 -4.09 -5.17
N ASN A 301 4.37 -3.16 -5.66
CA ASN A 301 4.41 -1.74 -5.23
C ASN A 301 3.45 -1.43 -4.06
N VAL A 302 3.13 -2.44 -3.26
CA VAL A 302 2.36 -2.34 -2.00
C VAL A 302 3.30 -2.54 -0.81
N ASP A 303 3.49 -1.50 0.01
CA ASP A 303 4.35 -1.57 1.21
C ASP A 303 3.55 -2.13 2.39
N TYR A 304 3.43 -3.45 2.47
CA TYR A 304 2.54 -4.15 3.42
C TYR A 304 3.10 -4.36 4.82
N CYS A 305 4.41 -4.15 5.03
CA CYS A 305 5.11 -4.54 6.24
C CYS A 305 5.14 -3.40 7.29
N PRO A 306 4.96 -3.68 8.59
CA PRO A 306 4.58 -4.99 9.17
C PRO A 306 3.13 -5.34 8.84
N TRP A 307 2.71 -6.61 8.96
CA TRP A 307 1.30 -7.02 8.85
C TRP A 307 0.76 -7.48 10.20
N LEU A 308 -0.56 -7.68 10.33
CA LEU A 308 -1.17 -8.25 11.54
C LEU A 308 -1.25 -9.78 11.46
N ASP A 309 -0.97 -10.48 12.56
CA ASP A 309 -1.06 -11.94 12.66
C ASP A 309 -2.47 -12.49 13.03
N ALA A 310 -3.41 -11.59 13.33
CA ALA A 310 -4.82 -11.89 13.52
C ALA A 310 -5.69 -10.68 13.12
N LEU A 311 -7.01 -10.87 13.14
CA LEU A 311 -7.96 -9.79 12.88
C LEU A 311 -7.76 -8.62 13.88
N PRO A 312 -7.75 -7.35 13.44
CA PRO A 312 -7.78 -6.21 14.34
C PRO A 312 -9.09 -6.20 15.17
N PRO A 313 -9.06 -5.76 16.44
CA PRO A 313 -7.93 -5.11 17.11
C PRO A 313 -6.95 -6.08 17.80
N ASP A 314 -7.22 -7.39 17.78
CA ASP A 314 -6.48 -8.38 18.58
C ASP A 314 -5.16 -8.85 17.93
N GLY A 315 -4.98 -8.57 16.64
CA GLY A 315 -3.74 -8.88 15.91
C GLY A 315 -2.54 -8.05 16.36
N HIS A 316 -1.37 -8.68 16.35
CA HIS A 316 -0.09 -8.06 16.63
C HIS A 316 0.67 -7.80 15.32
N ALA A 317 1.42 -6.70 15.29
CA ALA A 317 2.28 -6.39 14.16
C ALA A 317 3.44 -7.39 14.11
N VAL A 318 3.56 -8.11 12.99
CA VAL A 318 4.60 -9.08 12.69
C VAL A 318 5.26 -8.74 11.35
N GLY A 319 6.44 -9.32 11.10
CA GLY A 319 7.27 -9.00 9.94
C GLY A 319 8.20 -10.16 9.58
N PRO A 320 8.91 -10.05 8.45
CA PRO A 320 9.78 -11.12 7.95
C PRO A 320 11.09 -11.25 8.74
N VAL A 321 11.43 -10.27 9.58
CA VAL A 321 12.64 -10.28 10.41
C VAL A 321 12.24 -10.13 11.87
N GLN A 322 12.82 -10.96 12.74
CA GLN A 322 12.55 -10.94 14.17
C GLN A 322 13.84 -10.84 14.97
N ASN A 323 13.89 -9.91 15.94
CA ASN A 323 14.82 -10.04 17.05
C ASN A 323 14.19 -11.03 18.04
N VAL A 324 14.77 -12.24 18.12
CA VAL A 324 14.19 -13.37 18.85
C VAL A 324 14.17 -13.12 20.36
N ASP A 325 15.16 -12.37 20.86
CA ASP A 325 15.33 -12.05 22.27
C ASP A 325 14.30 -11.03 22.77
N THR A 326 13.94 -10.04 21.94
CA THR A 326 12.93 -9.04 22.29
C THR A 326 11.51 -9.43 21.85
N GLY A 327 11.40 -10.35 20.89
CA GLY A 327 10.15 -10.67 20.19
C GLY A 327 9.71 -9.62 19.17
N SER A 328 10.50 -8.55 18.97
CA SER A 328 10.19 -7.47 18.03
C SER A 328 10.32 -7.92 16.59
N TYR A 329 9.43 -7.44 15.73
CA TYR A 329 9.45 -7.69 14.29
C TYR A 329 9.81 -6.43 13.50
N PHE A 330 10.50 -6.63 12.38
CA PHE A 330 11.01 -5.60 11.49
C PHE A 330 10.81 -5.99 10.03
N CYS A 331 10.88 -5.00 9.14
CA CYS A 331 10.69 -5.21 7.71
C CYS A 331 11.99 -5.46 6.96
N ALA A 332 13.13 -5.07 7.54
CA ALA A 332 14.45 -5.21 6.97
C ALA A 332 15.44 -5.77 8.00
N ILE A 333 16.45 -6.49 7.53
CA ILE A 333 17.51 -7.05 8.39
C ILE A 333 18.34 -5.91 8.96
N ASN A 334 18.66 -4.90 8.15
CA ASN A 334 19.41 -3.73 8.58
C ASN A 334 18.65 -2.92 9.64
N GLU A 335 17.32 -2.84 9.54
CA GLU A 335 16.48 -2.20 10.55
C GLU A 335 16.59 -2.96 11.88
N ALA A 336 16.43 -4.29 11.86
CA ALA A 336 16.48 -5.12 13.06
C ALA A 336 17.83 -5.07 13.78
N VAL A 337 18.96 -5.13 13.08
CA VAL A 337 20.29 -5.07 13.72
C VAL A 337 20.59 -3.69 14.30
N ASN A 338 20.08 -2.62 13.67
CA ASN A 338 20.31 -1.24 14.11
C ASN A 338 19.33 -0.78 15.20
N ALA A 339 18.18 -1.43 15.35
CA ALA A 339 17.17 -1.11 16.36
C ALA A 339 17.78 -0.95 17.77
N ALA A 340 17.34 0.06 18.51
CA ALA A 340 17.96 0.42 19.79
C ALA A 340 17.82 -0.70 20.85
N GLU A 341 16.75 -1.47 20.76
CA GLU A 341 16.44 -2.64 21.57
C GLU A 341 17.23 -3.89 21.19
N THR A 342 17.88 -3.91 20.03
CA THR A 342 18.81 -4.98 19.65
C THR A 342 20.16 -4.71 20.31
N LEU A 343 20.56 -5.56 21.24
CA LEU A 343 21.77 -5.44 22.04
C LEU A 343 22.77 -6.54 21.67
N ASP A 344 24.01 -6.40 22.15
CA ASP A 344 25.02 -7.45 22.05
C ASP A 344 24.52 -8.77 22.66
N GLY A 345 24.79 -9.87 21.97
CA GLY A 345 24.33 -11.21 22.30
C GLY A 345 22.97 -11.59 21.71
N HIS A 346 22.22 -10.64 21.13
CA HIS A 346 20.91 -10.95 20.55
C HIS A 346 21.01 -11.69 19.21
N THR A 347 19.92 -12.39 18.88
CA THR A 347 19.72 -13.11 17.62
C THR A 347 18.68 -12.40 16.76
N VAL A 348 19.08 -11.98 15.56
CA VAL A 348 18.19 -11.48 14.51
C VAL A 348 17.96 -12.62 13.50
N ARG A 349 16.72 -13.05 13.35
CA ARG A 349 16.31 -14.12 12.44
C ARG A 349 15.50 -13.58 11.28
N ALA A 350 15.93 -13.89 10.07
CA ALA A 350 15.22 -13.61 8.82
C ALA A 350 14.47 -14.86 8.33
N ALA A 351 13.19 -14.72 8.04
CA ALA A 351 12.37 -15.73 7.38
C ALA A 351 12.82 -15.94 5.91
N PRO A 352 12.30 -16.96 5.21
CA PRO A 352 12.50 -17.06 3.77
C PRO A 352 11.94 -15.83 3.06
N GLY A 353 12.71 -15.28 2.10
CA GLY A 353 12.36 -14.05 1.41
C GLY A 353 13.54 -13.38 0.72
N LEU A 354 13.23 -12.40 -0.12
CA LEU A 354 14.21 -11.55 -0.79
C LEU A 354 14.31 -10.21 -0.05
N TYR A 355 15.51 -9.86 0.39
CA TYR A 355 15.87 -8.66 1.11
C TYR A 355 16.81 -7.82 0.25
N VAL A 356 16.27 -6.82 -0.47
CA VAL A 356 17.05 -5.92 -1.33
C VAL A 356 17.56 -4.74 -0.48
N GLU A 357 18.70 -4.91 0.16
CA GLU A 357 19.23 -3.94 1.11
C GLU A 357 20.75 -4.06 1.30
N GLN A 358 21.33 -3.09 2.03
CA GLN A 358 22.65 -3.23 2.63
C GLN A 358 22.50 -3.39 4.14
N VAL A 359 23.21 -4.35 4.73
CA VAL A 359 23.16 -4.64 6.17
C VAL A 359 24.45 -4.16 6.82
N THR A 360 24.35 -3.25 7.78
CA THR A 360 25.50 -2.77 8.57
C THR A 360 25.37 -3.25 10.00
N ILE A 361 26.26 -4.15 10.41
CA ILE A 361 26.29 -4.78 11.73
C ILE A 361 27.40 -4.11 12.56
N THR A 362 26.98 -3.38 13.59
CA THR A 362 27.87 -2.66 14.52
C THR A 362 27.76 -3.14 15.96
N LYS A 363 27.03 -4.24 16.17
CA LYS A 363 26.77 -4.89 17.46
C LYS A 363 27.15 -6.36 17.36
N SER A 364 27.51 -6.96 18.48
CA SER A 364 27.87 -8.38 18.56
C SER A 364 26.62 -9.25 18.56
N VAL A 365 26.00 -9.44 17.39
CA VAL A 365 24.74 -10.18 17.21
C VAL A 365 24.92 -11.41 16.33
N THR A 366 24.06 -12.41 16.51
CA THR A 366 23.88 -13.51 15.55
C THR A 366 22.80 -13.12 14.56
N VAL A 367 23.13 -13.08 13.27
CA VAL A 367 22.19 -12.85 12.18
C VAL A 367 22.02 -14.16 11.40
N THR A 368 20.82 -14.71 11.43
CA THR A 368 20.52 -16.03 10.87
C THR A 368 19.41 -15.96 9.83
N GLY A 369 19.67 -16.54 8.65
CA GLY A 369 18.69 -16.78 7.61
C GLY A 369 18.15 -18.21 7.67
N SER A 370 17.12 -18.49 6.86
CA SER A 370 16.46 -19.80 6.82
C SER A 370 17.19 -20.85 5.97
N GLY A 371 18.39 -20.54 5.50
CA GLY A 371 19.25 -21.38 4.67
C GLY A 371 19.55 -20.74 3.31
N ALA A 372 20.64 -21.18 2.68
CA ALA A 372 21.00 -20.78 1.32
C ALA A 372 19.85 -21.10 0.33
N GLY A 373 19.46 -20.11 -0.47
CA GLY A 373 18.34 -20.17 -1.40
C GLY A 373 16.96 -19.89 -0.77
N GLN A 374 16.89 -19.69 0.55
CA GLN A 374 15.65 -19.35 1.26
C GLN A 374 15.63 -17.88 1.67
N SER A 375 16.63 -17.41 2.42
CA SER A 375 16.78 -16.01 2.81
C SER A 375 17.88 -15.36 1.97
N ILE A 376 17.50 -14.46 1.05
CA ILE A 376 18.40 -13.87 0.05
C ILE A 376 18.59 -12.39 0.37
N VAL A 377 19.81 -11.98 0.72
CA VAL A 377 20.20 -10.57 0.85
C VAL A 377 20.83 -10.15 -0.48
N GLN A 378 20.12 -9.32 -1.24
CA GLN A 378 20.52 -8.93 -2.59
C GLN A 378 21.01 -7.48 -2.63
N ALA A 379 22.06 -7.24 -3.41
CA ALA A 379 22.55 -5.89 -3.67
C ALA A 379 21.44 -4.98 -4.22
N PRO A 380 21.29 -3.76 -3.68
CA PRO A 380 20.31 -2.80 -4.19
C PRO A 380 20.69 -2.26 -5.56
N ALA A 381 19.72 -1.66 -6.25
CA ALA A 381 19.90 -1.04 -7.56
C ALA A 381 20.93 0.13 -7.56
N THR A 382 21.25 0.66 -6.39
CA THR A 382 22.27 1.69 -6.20
C THR A 382 23.24 1.31 -5.10
N LEU A 383 24.54 1.33 -5.40
CA LEU A 383 25.62 1.19 -4.44
C LEU A 383 26.63 2.32 -4.63
N PRO A 384 27.35 2.73 -3.57
CA PRO A 384 28.54 3.56 -3.72
C PRO A 384 29.58 2.88 -4.63
N PRO A 385 30.50 3.63 -5.26
CA PRO A 385 31.58 3.03 -6.04
C PRO A 385 32.44 2.06 -5.22
N ALA A 386 32.92 0.97 -5.81
CA ALA A 386 33.64 -0.13 -5.14
C ALA A 386 34.95 0.26 -4.41
N VAL A 387 35.42 1.49 -4.60
CA VAL A 387 36.52 2.06 -3.80
C VAL A 387 36.09 2.37 -2.36
N SER A 388 34.79 2.61 -2.12
CA SER A 388 34.22 2.82 -0.79
C SER A 388 34.05 1.49 -0.05
N ALA A 389 34.24 1.51 1.27
CA ALA A 389 33.85 0.40 2.14
C ALA A 389 32.34 0.11 2.04
N ASP A 390 31.55 1.17 1.84
CA ASP A 390 30.09 1.12 1.79
C ASP A 390 29.56 0.48 0.50
N SER A 391 30.41 0.07 -0.45
CA SER A 391 30.01 -0.67 -1.64
C SER A 391 29.91 -2.18 -1.35
N THR A 392 29.31 -2.53 -0.22
CA THR A 392 29.26 -3.89 0.34
C THR A 392 27.83 -4.27 0.70
N ILE A 393 27.42 -5.51 0.45
CA ILE A 393 26.06 -5.98 0.81
C ILE A 393 25.94 -6.13 2.34
N VAL A 394 26.87 -6.82 2.99
CA VAL A 394 26.91 -6.99 4.45
C VAL A 394 28.23 -6.46 5.02
N THR A 395 28.14 -5.46 5.88
CA THR A 395 29.29 -4.85 6.55
C THR A 395 29.29 -5.23 8.03
N VAL A 396 30.41 -5.69 8.55
CA VAL A 396 30.65 -5.87 9.99
C VAL A 396 31.76 -4.92 10.41
N ALA A 397 31.43 -3.94 11.26
CA ALA A 397 32.35 -2.86 11.60
C ALA A 397 32.25 -2.43 13.05
N GLY A 398 33.40 -2.13 13.66
CA GLY A 398 33.51 -1.63 15.02
C GLY A 398 34.50 -2.44 15.84
N ALA A 399 35.28 -1.76 16.68
CA ALA A 399 36.17 -2.45 17.60
C ALA A 399 35.34 -3.32 18.56
N GLU A 400 35.82 -4.52 18.85
CA GLU A 400 35.19 -5.48 19.78
C GLU A 400 33.83 -6.04 19.33
N VAL A 401 33.33 -5.66 18.14
CA VAL A 401 32.15 -6.28 17.53
C VAL A 401 32.50 -7.72 17.14
N ALA A 402 31.71 -8.69 17.60
CA ALA A 402 31.82 -10.09 17.21
C ALA A 402 30.46 -10.58 16.69
N ALA A 403 30.27 -10.54 15.37
CA ALA A 403 29.02 -10.95 14.74
C ALA A 403 29.08 -12.40 14.22
N GLU A 404 27.92 -13.04 14.13
CA GLU A 404 27.76 -14.31 13.43
C GLU A 404 26.80 -14.11 12.25
N ILE A 405 27.17 -14.60 11.06
CA ILE A 405 26.38 -14.49 9.84
C ILE A 405 26.22 -15.90 9.27
N THR A 406 24.99 -16.40 9.26
CA THR A 406 24.72 -17.79 8.85
C THR A 406 23.37 -17.99 8.18
N GLY A 407 23.31 -18.97 7.27
CA GLY A 407 22.05 -19.40 6.65
C GLY A 407 21.50 -18.44 5.58
N PHE A 408 22.34 -17.64 4.94
CA PHE A 408 21.90 -16.72 3.88
C PHE A 408 22.40 -17.10 2.49
N THR A 409 21.68 -16.62 1.47
CA THR A 409 22.31 -16.27 0.20
C THR A 409 22.61 -14.78 0.19
N ILE A 410 23.86 -14.39 -0.05
CA ILE A 410 24.30 -12.99 -0.20
C ILE A 410 24.65 -12.78 -1.68
N ALA A 411 23.84 -12.02 -2.40
CA ALA A 411 23.81 -12.02 -3.85
C ALA A 411 24.08 -10.64 -4.45
N GLY A 412 25.06 -10.57 -5.35
CA GLY A 412 25.11 -9.52 -6.36
C GLY A 412 24.22 -9.86 -7.57
N PRO A 413 24.53 -9.35 -8.78
CA PRO A 413 25.61 -8.42 -9.09
C PRO A 413 25.39 -7.02 -8.50
N GLY A 414 26.43 -6.19 -8.55
CA GLY A 414 26.27 -4.75 -8.32
C GLY A 414 25.48 -4.06 -9.43
N PRO A 415 25.20 -2.75 -9.27
CA PRO A 415 24.47 -1.95 -10.26
C PRO A 415 24.97 -2.12 -11.69
N ALA A 416 24.05 -2.34 -12.62
CA ALA A 416 24.37 -2.65 -14.00
C ALA A 416 25.00 -1.45 -14.75
N GLY A 417 25.88 -1.76 -15.71
CA GLY A 417 26.53 -0.76 -16.58
C GLY A 417 27.66 0.05 -15.91
N VAL A 418 28.01 -0.29 -14.66
CA VAL A 418 29.05 0.42 -13.88
C VAL A 418 30.27 -0.48 -13.70
N CYS A 419 31.46 0.03 -14.05
CA CYS A 419 32.74 -0.64 -13.74
C CYS A 419 33.07 -0.40 -12.27
N GLY A 420 33.28 -1.47 -11.48
CA GLY A 420 33.51 -1.33 -10.04
C GLY A 420 32.25 -0.90 -9.29
N SER A 421 31.14 -1.56 -9.64
CA SER A 421 29.80 -1.37 -9.08
C SER A 421 29.64 -1.93 -7.67
N ILE A 422 30.46 -2.93 -7.32
CA ILE A 422 30.40 -3.62 -6.02
C ILE A 422 31.81 -3.96 -5.53
N ARG A 423 32.07 -3.69 -4.25
CA ARG A 423 33.31 -4.06 -3.58
C ARG A 423 33.26 -5.50 -3.09
N ALA A 424 32.26 -5.81 -2.26
CA ALA A 424 32.22 -7.09 -1.57
C ALA A 424 30.81 -7.59 -1.26
N GLY A 425 30.69 -8.92 -1.09
CA GLY A 425 29.50 -9.53 -0.50
C GLY A 425 29.48 -9.26 1.00
N ILE A 426 30.53 -9.69 1.71
CA ILE A 426 30.76 -9.39 3.13
C ILE A 426 32.06 -8.63 3.31
N PHE A 427 32.08 -7.56 4.12
CA PHE A 427 33.29 -6.86 4.52
C PHE A 427 33.39 -6.72 6.05
N VAL A 428 34.38 -7.37 6.65
CA VAL A 428 34.70 -7.28 8.08
C VAL A 428 35.86 -6.31 8.28
N HIS A 429 35.63 -5.21 8.99
CA HIS A 429 36.64 -4.16 9.14
C HIS A 429 36.51 -3.35 10.43
N SER A 430 37.34 -2.29 10.55
CA SER A 430 37.37 -1.38 11.71
C SER A 430 37.56 -2.09 13.06
N GLY A 431 38.35 -3.17 13.07
CA GLY A 431 38.64 -3.96 14.28
C GLY A 431 37.58 -4.98 14.66
N ALA A 432 36.57 -5.21 13.82
CA ALA A 432 35.52 -6.20 14.07
C ALA A 432 35.99 -7.64 13.85
N GLY A 433 35.31 -8.56 14.51
CA GLY A 433 35.32 -10.00 14.34
C GLY A 433 34.02 -10.52 13.71
N ALA A 434 34.10 -11.56 12.88
CA ALA A 434 32.91 -12.26 12.39
C ALA A 434 33.11 -13.78 12.27
N SER A 435 32.10 -14.56 12.67
CA SER A 435 31.92 -15.96 12.26
C SER A 435 31.01 -15.97 11.03
N ILE A 436 31.51 -16.47 9.89
CA ILE A 436 30.81 -16.47 8.61
C ILE A 436 30.71 -17.91 8.14
N HIS A 437 29.52 -18.50 8.17
CA HIS A 437 29.36 -19.91 7.80
C HIS A 437 27.97 -20.30 7.31
N ASP A 438 27.89 -21.42 6.58
CA ASP A 438 26.65 -21.96 6.02
C ASP A 438 25.89 -20.94 5.14
N ASN A 439 26.64 -20.06 4.46
CA ASN A 439 26.09 -19.10 3.51
C ASN A 439 26.43 -19.48 2.06
N ALA A 440 25.61 -19.04 1.11
CA ALA A 440 25.97 -18.97 -0.30
C ALA A 440 26.25 -17.51 -0.68
N ILE A 441 27.48 -17.17 -1.06
CA ILE A 441 27.86 -15.82 -1.48
C ILE A 441 28.11 -15.83 -2.98
N VAL A 442 27.19 -15.23 -3.73
CA VAL A 442 27.03 -15.47 -5.17
C VAL A 442 27.07 -14.17 -5.96
N ASP A 443 27.70 -14.24 -7.13
CA ASP A 443 27.69 -13.18 -8.14
C ASP A 443 28.13 -11.80 -7.61
N ILE A 444 29.16 -11.77 -6.78
CA ILE A 444 29.77 -10.51 -6.33
C ILE A 444 30.66 -9.95 -7.47
N ARG A 445 30.01 -9.32 -8.44
CA ARG A 445 30.59 -8.85 -9.70
C ARG A 445 29.81 -7.66 -10.29
N ASP A 446 30.40 -7.03 -11.30
CA ASP A 446 29.69 -6.08 -12.15
C ASP A 446 28.70 -6.80 -13.10
N GLU A 447 27.68 -6.08 -13.57
CA GLU A 447 26.70 -6.56 -14.56
C GLU A 447 26.65 -5.66 -15.81
N PRO A 448 27.09 -6.12 -16.99
CA PRO A 448 27.88 -7.33 -17.22
C PRO A 448 29.29 -7.22 -16.60
N MET A 449 30.02 -8.33 -16.54
CA MET A 449 31.40 -8.34 -16.05
C MET A 449 32.28 -7.31 -16.77
N THR A 450 33.09 -6.57 -16.01
CA THR A 450 34.02 -5.57 -16.56
C THR A 450 35.48 -5.91 -16.24
N GLY A 451 36.42 -5.11 -16.77
CA GLY A 451 37.84 -5.21 -16.42
C GLY A 451 38.18 -4.66 -15.02
N CYS A 452 37.23 -4.04 -14.31
CA CYS A 452 37.47 -3.49 -12.98
C CYS A 452 37.88 -4.60 -12.00
N GLN A 453 39.01 -4.41 -11.33
CA GLN A 453 39.54 -5.37 -10.35
C GLN A 453 38.83 -5.19 -9.00
N GLN A 454 37.53 -5.48 -8.94
CA GLN A 454 36.66 -5.43 -7.75
C GLN A 454 35.69 -6.62 -7.74
N GLY A 455 34.79 -6.69 -6.76
CA GLY A 455 33.87 -7.81 -6.57
C GLY A 455 34.53 -9.00 -5.89
N ILE A 456 34.69 -8.92 -4.57
CA ILE A 456 35.28 -9.98 -3.73
C ILE A 456 34.20 -10.57 -2.81
N ALA A 457 34.05 -11.90 -2.74
CA ALA A 457 32.96 -12.48 -1.95
C ALA A 457 33.03 -12.11 -0.45
N ILE A 458 34.20 -12.30 0.18
CA ILE A 458 34.45 -11.92 1.58
C ILE A 458 35.77 -11.14 1.67
N VAL A 459 35.73 -9.98 2.32
CA VAL A 459 36.91 -9.17 2.63
C VAL A 459 37.10 -9.07 4.15
N VAL A 460 38.31 -9.30 4.64
CA VAL A 460 38.68 -9.18 6.05
C VAL A 460 39.84 -8.20 6.19
N GLY A 461 39.52 -7.01 6.68
CA GLY A 461 40.40 -5.84 6.68
C GLY A 461 40.82 -5.38 5.27
N SER A 462 41.45 -4.21 5.21
CA SER A 462 41.93 -3.66 3.94
C SER A 462 43.21 -2.84 4.10
N ALA A 463 44.28 -3.25 3.40
CA ALA A 463 45.50 -2.45 3.32
C ALA A 463 45.27 -1.09 2.65
N ALA A 464 44.40 -1.03 1.63
CA ALA A 464 44.09 0.21 0.91
C ALA A 464 43.25 1.19 1.74
N LEU A 465 42.32 0.69 2.55
CA LEU A 465 41.50 1.51 3.44
C LEU A 465 42.10 1.66 4.85
N GLN A 466 43.28 1.07 5.08
CA GLN A 466 43.95 1.05 6.38
C GLN A 466 43.07 0.51 7.51
N THR A 467 42.28 -0.53 7.23
CA THR A 467 41.39 -1.17 8.21
C THR A 467 41.88 -2.57 8.57
N THR A 468 41.52 -3.01 9.77
CA THR A 468 41.75 -4.37 10.27
C THR A 468 40.45 -5.11 10.49
N GLY A 469 40.47 -6.44 10.44
CA GLY A 469 39.35 -7.30 10.81
C GLY A 469 39.83 -8.71 11.15
N ALA A 470 38.99 -9.45 11.87
CA ALA A 470 39.21 -10.85 12.19
C ALA A 470 38.01 -11.69 11.70
N ALA A 471 38.23 -12.89 11.17
CA ALA A 471 37.11 -13.75 10.79
C ALA A 471 37.38 -15.25 10.93
N GLU A 472 36.35 -16.00 11.33
CA GLU A 472 36.28 -17.44 11.09
C GLU A 472 35.35 -17.68 9.89
N ILE A 473 35.87 -18.30 8.83
CA ILE A 473 35.14 -18.46 7.57
C ILE A 473 35.10 -19.95 7.23
N TYR A 474 33.92 -20.55 7.28
CA TYR A 474 33.77 -21.98 7.05
C TYR A 474 32.43 -22.41 6.51
N ASP A 475 32.38 -23.54 5.81
CA ASP A 475 31.12 -24.15 5.32
C ASP A 475 30.26 -23.17 4.46
N ASN A 476 30.89 -22.19 3.80
CA ASN A 476 30.23 -21.31 2.83
C ASN A 476 30.40 -21.84 1.41
N VAL A 477 29.49 -21.47 0.50
CA VAL A 477 29.63 -21.70 -0.95
C VAL A 477 29.88 -20.36 -1.63
N LEU A 478 31.06 -20.19 -2.25
CA LEU A 478 31.48 -18.92 -2.86
C LEU A 478 31.60 -19.05 -4.39
N THR A 479 30.72 -18.40 -5.15
CA THR A 479 30.68 -18.54 -6.62
C THR A 479 30.41 -17.22 -7.33
N GLY A 480 30.84 -17.08 -8.59
CA GLY A 480 30.48 -15.93 -9.44
C GLY A 480 31.11 -14.59 -9.05
N TYR A 481 32.09 -14.55 -8.14
CA TYR A 481 32.82 -13.31 -7.81
C TYR A 481 33.75 -12.87 -8.96
N GLN A 482 33.97 -11.56 -9.10
CA GLN A 482 34.77 -11.00 -10.22
C GLN A 482 36.28 -10.97 -9.97
N LYS A 483 36.72 -10.68 -8.73
CA LYS A 483 38.16 -10.56 -8.40
C LYS A 483 38.70 -11.69 -7.53
N GLY A 484 37.96 -12.11 -6.50
CA GLY A 484 38.42 -13.15 -5.59
C GLY A 484 37.34 -13.63 -4.63
N ALA A 485 37.51 -14.83 -4.09
CA ALA A 485 36.58 -15.39 -3.11
C ALA A 485 36.79 -14.71 -1.74
N ILE A 486 37.97 -14.87 -1.16
CA ILE A 486 38.31 -14.36 0.17
C ILE A 486 39.59 -13.53 0.07
N ALA A 487 39.57 -12.30 0.59
CA ALA A 487 40.74 -11.45 0.71
C ALA A 487 40.95 -11.01 2.16
N VAL A 488 42.09 -11.43 2.74
CA VAL A 488 42.54 -10.97 4.06
C VAL A 488 43.68 -9.99 3.84
N SER A 489 43.50 -8.74 4.22
CA SER A 489 44.53 -7.71 4.00
C SER A 489 44.49 -6.60 5.05
N GLY A 490 45.56 -5.81 5.10
CA GLY A 490 45.76 -4.83 6.17
C GLY A 490 46.58 -5.43 7.32
N ALA A 491 47.54 -4.64 7.82
CA ALA A 491 48.39 -5.10 8.93
C ALA A 491 47.55 -5.32 10.19
N GLY A 492 47.59 -6.53 10.75
CA GLY A 492 46.79 -6.90 11.92
C GLY A 492 45.48 -7.63 11.61
N SER A 493 45.10 -7.78 10.34
CA SER A 493 43.96 -8.60 9.96
C SER A 493 44.28 -10.09 10.03
N THR A 494 43.33 -10.90 10.48
CA THR A 494 43.49 -12.36 10.61
C THR A 494 42.24 -13.09 10.13
N ALA A 495 42.41 -14.31 9.62
CA ALA A 495 41.27 -15.19 9.39
C ALA A 495 41.64 -16.66 9.52
N THR A 496 40.71 -17.46 10.04
CA THR A 496 40.77 -18.93 9.98
C THR A 496 39.79 -19.38 8.89
N ILE A 497 40.29 -20.08 7.88
CA ILE A 497 39.50 -20.47 6.69
C ILE A 497 39.52 -21.99 6.55
N ARG A 498 38.35 -22.64 6.50
CA ARG A 498 38.23 -24.10 6.34
C ARG A 498 36.93 -24.49 5.64
N ALA A 499 36.92 -25.57 4.86
CA ALA A 499 35.69 -26.19 4.34
C ALA A 499 34.72 -25.26 3.55
N ASN A 500 35.24 -24.30 2.78
CA ASN A 500 34.43 -23.45 1.87
C ASN A 500 34.57 -23.88 0.41
#